data_AF-A0A235G886-F1
#
_entry.id   AF-A0A235G886-F1
#
_cell.length_a   1.000
_cell.length_b   1.000
_cell.length_c   1.000
_cell.angle_alpha   90.00
_cell.angle_beta   90.00
_cell.angle_gamma   90.00
#
_symmetry.space_group_name_H-M   'P 1'
#
loop_
_entity.id
_entity.type
_entity.pdbx_description
1 polymer ?
#
loop_
_entity_poly.entity_id
_entity_poly.type
_entity_poly.pdbx_seq_one_letter_code
_entity_poly.pdbx_strand_id
1 'polypeptide(L)'
;MADTQLDVKSSAPVVVSHVDEAEVPSAAWGWSGESLKAMRIAGWFFTVFLLLMMIGNHSGKVEDLWLIGTAGLMAIILIRDMVVRRHPR
;
A
#
# COMPACT_ATOMS: atom_id res chain seq x y z
N MET A 1 34.48 16.58 33.25
CA MET A 1 34.61 17.61 32.19
C MET A 1 35.31 16.95 31.01
N ALA A 2 34.95 17.39 29.79
CA ALA A 2 35.27 16.87 28.47
C ALA A 2 34.38 15.68 28.02
N ASP A 3 33.18 15.94 27.50
CA ASP A 3 32.87 16.39 26.12
C ASP A 3 32.94 15.29 25.05
N THR A 4 31.75 14.81 24.70
CA THR A 4 31.20 14.99 23.35
C THR A 4 32.13 14.67 22.17
N GLN A 5 32.22 13.39 21.79
CA GLN A 5 32.44 13.04 20.38
C GLN A 5 31.20 12.35 19.82
N LEU A 6 30.41 13.17 19.13
CA LEU A 6 29.42 12.77 18.16
C LEU A 6 30.15 12.08 17.01
N ASP A 7 29.84 10.81 16.78
CA ASP A 7 30.21 10.13 15.55
C ASP A 7 29.30 10.67 14.43
N VAL A 8 29.80 11.69 13.73
CA VAL A 8 29.10 12.50 12.71
C VAL A 8 29.02 11.79 11.35
N LYS A 9 29.19 10.47 11.26
CA LYS A 9 29.06 9.74 9.98
C LYS A 9 28.22 8.49 10.05
N SER A 10 27.00 8.60 10.58
CA SER A 10 25.92 7.76 10.05
C SER A 10 25.55 8.29 8.66
N SER A 11 26.29 7.84 7.65
CA SER A 11 25.90 7.93 6.25
C SER A 11 24.82 6.87 5.97
N ALA A 12 23.78 6.83 6.81
CA ALA A 12 22.60 6.05 6.51
C ALA A 12 21.93 6.73 5.31
N PRO A 13 21.63 5.99 4.22
CA PRO A 13 20.83 6.53 3.14
C PRO A 13 19.53 7.06 3.75
N VAL A 14 19.01 8.18 3.25
CA VAL A 14 17.75 8.75 3.72
C VAL A 14 16.65 7.70 3.52
N VAL A 15 16.40 6.90 4.55
CA VAL A 15 15.37 5.86 4.58
C VAL A 15 14.04 6.60 4.66
N VAL A 16 13.29 6.57 3.56
CA VAL A 16 12.05 7.34 3.33
C VAL A 16 10.89 6.88 4.23
N SER A 17 11.08 5.85 5.08
CA SER A 17 10.14 5.47 6.13
C SER A 17 10.90 4.83 7.29
N HIS A 18 11.05 5.53 8.42
CA HIS A 18 11.68 5.00 9.63
C HIS A 18 10.77 3.95 10.29
N VAL A 19 10.71 2.76 9.70
CA VAL A 19 10.19 1.56 10.38
C VAL A 19 11.27 1.12 11.35
N ASP A 20 10.92 0.95 12.62
CA ASP A 20 11.88 0.57 13.66
C ASP A 20 12.35 -0.87 13.44
N GLU A 21 13.67 -1.08 13.36
CA GLU A 21 14.28 -2.39 13.25
C GLU A 21 14.01 -3.25 14.50
N ALA A 22 13.75 -2.61 15.65
CA ALA A 22 13.35 -3.30 16.87
C ALA A 22 11.95 -3.93 16.77
N GLU A 23 11.05 -3.35 15.97
CA GLU A 23 9.71 -3.90 15.70
C GLU A 23 9.76 -4.91 14.55
N VAL A 24 10.47 -4.57 13.46
CA VAL A 24 10.55 -5.38 12.24
C VAL A 24 12.03 -5.56 11.84
N PRO A 25 12.68 -6.67 12.23
CA PRO A 25 14.11 -6.88 11.96
C PRO A 25 14.48 -6.89 10.47
N SER A 26 13.52 -7.20 9.59
CA SER A 26 13.69 -7.13 8.13
C SER A 26 13.73 -5.70 7.59
N ALA A 27 13.46 -4.67 8.41
CA ALA A 27 13.60 -3.27 7.99
C ALA A 27 15.03 -2.94 7.56
N ALA A 28 16.03 -3.60 8.17
CA ALA A 28 17.43 -3.54 7.76
C ALA A 28 17.67 -4.03 6.32
N TRP A 29 16.80 -4.89 5.77
CA TRP A 29 16.89 -5.38 4.40
C TRP A 29 16.21 -4.45 3.39
N GLY A 30 15.46 -3.45 3.85
CA GLY A 30 14.89 -2.36 3.04
C GLY A 30 13.51 -2.61 2.45
N TRP A 31 12.87 -3.76 2.71
CA TRP A 31 11.55 -4.11 2.13
C TRP A 31 10.37 -3.89 3.08
N SER A 32 10.63 -3.55 4.34
CA SER A 32 9.60 -3.45 5.38
C SER A 32 8.84 -2.13 5.41
N GLY A 33 9.08 -1.23 4.46
CA GLY A 33 8.38 0.06 4.39
C GLY A 33 6.95 -0.10 3.85
N GLU A 34 5.95 0.40 4.58
CA GLU A 34 4.58 0.51 4.07
C GLU A 34 4.42 1.81 3.27
N SER A 35 4.16 1.68 1.97
CA SER A 35 3.76 2.82 1.14
C SER A 35 2.26 2.82 0.90
N LEU A 36 1.53 3.59 1.70
CA LEU A 36 0.09 3.80 1.52
C LEU A 36 -0.26 4.28 0.10
N LYS A 37 0.59 5.10 -0.52
CA LYS A 37 0.41 5.55 -1.91
C LYS A 37 0.51 4.38 -2.89
N ALA A 38 1.53 3.54 -2.76
CA ALA A 38 1.71 2.37 -3.62
C ALA A 38 0.54 1.39 -3.46
N MET A 39 0.11 1.12 -2.22
CA MET A 39 -1.03 0.23 -1.95
C MET A 39 -2.33 0.75 -2.55
N ARG A 40 -2.58 2.07 -2.49
CA ARG A 40 -3.76 2.67 -3.15
C ARG A 40 -3.70 2.58 -4.67
N ILE A 41 -2.54 2.83 -5.26
CA ILE A 41 -2.35 2.69 -6.72
C ILE A 41 -2.58 1.25 -7.14
N ALA A 42 -1.97 0.28 -6.44
CA ALA A 42 -2.17 -1.14 -6.71
C ALA A 42 -3.65 -1.54 -6.56
N GLY A 43 -4.31 -1.09 -5.50
CA GLY A 43 -5.73 -1.36 -5.28
C GLY A 43 -6.61 -0.83 -6.41
N TRP A 44 -6.41 0.42 -6.85
CA TRP A 44 -7.16 0.99 -7.97
C TRP A 44 -6.83 0.30 -9.30
N PHE A 45 -5.57 -0.06 -9.52
CA PHE A 45 -5.15 -0.82 -10.68
C PHE A 45 -5.91 -2.13 -10.78
N PHE A 46 -5.92 -2.95 -9.72
CA PHE A 46 -6.65 -4.22 -9.72
C PHE A 46 -8.16 -4.05 -9.82
N THR A 47 -8.71 -3.00 -9.22
CA THR A 47 -10.14 -2.67 -9.37
C THR A 47 -10.51 -2.44 -10.84
N VAL A 48 -9.72 -1.63 -11.56
CA VAL A 48 -9.95 -1.37 -12.99
C VAL A 48 -9.67 -2.62 -13.83
N PHE A 49 -8.60 -3.36 -13.51
CA PHE A 49 -8.24 -4.58 -14.20
C PHE A 49 -9.38 -5.62 -14.19
N LEU A 50 -10.03 -5.83 -13.04
CA LEU A 50 -11.17 -6.74 -12.92
C LEU A 50 -12.35 -6.31 -13.80
N LEU A 51 -12.60 -5.00 -13.95
CA LEU A 51 -13.64 -4.49 -14.84
C LEU A 51 -13.27 -4.68 -16.31
N LEU A 52 -12.00 -4.52 -16.67
CA LEU A 52 -11.51 -4.78 -18.02
C LEU A 52 -11.64 -6.26 -18.40
N MET A 53 -11.48 -7.17 -17.43
CA MET A 53 -11.66 -8.62 -17.66
C MET A 53 -13.08 -9.00 -18.09
N MET A 54 -14.10 -8.15 -17.89
CA MET A 54 -15.44 -8.39 -18.43
C MET A 54 -15.47 -8.39 -19.97
N ILE A 55 -14.48 -7.77 -20.61
CA ILE A 55 -14.35 -7.73 -22.07
C ILE A 55 -13.62 -9.01 -22.50
N GLY A 56 -14.37 -10.06 -22.82
CA GLY A 56 -13.77 -11.34 -23.14
C GLY A 56 -14.77 -12.40 -23.57
N ASN A 57 -14.36 -13.66 -23.46
CA ASN A 57 -15.09 -14.82 -23.95
C ASN A 57 -16.24 -15.27 -23.01
N HIS A 58 -16.79 -14.38 -22.20
CA HIS A 58 -17.80 -14.75 -21.21
C HIS A 58 -19.12 -15.06 -21.90
N SER A 59 -19.54 -16.32 -21.84
CA SER A 59 -20.86 -16.74 -22.35
C SER A 59 -21.95 -16.64 -21.28
N GLY A 60 -21.57 -16.68 -20.00
CA GLY A 60 -22.48 -16.65 -18.86
C GLY A 60 -22.27 -15.41 -17.99
N LYS A 61 -23.36 -14.88 -17.41
CA LYS A 61 -23.33 -13.66 -16.58
C LYS A 61 -22.80 -13.86 -15.16
N VAL A 62 -22.57 -15.11 -14.74
CA VAL A 62 -22.11 -15.41 -13.37
C VAL A 62 -20.70 -14.89 -13.17
N GLU A 63 -19.82 -15.04 -14.16
CA GLU A 63 -18.45 -14.52 -14.11
C GLU A 63 -18.44 -12.99 -14.00
N ASP A 64 -19.21 -12.30 -14.83
CA ASP A 64 -19.34 -10.85 -14.78
C ASP A 64 -19.84 -10.37 -13.42
N LEU A 65 -20.78 -11.09 -12.78
CA LEU A 65 -21.29 -10.73 -11.46
C LEU A 65 -20.20 -10.83 -10.39
N TRP A 66 -19.32 -11.83 -10.46
CA TRP A 66 -18.19 -11.97 -9.55
C TRP A 66 -17.13 -10.89 -9.79
N LEU A 67 -16.81 -10.59 -11.06
CA LEU A 67 -15.88 -9.52 -11.42
C LEU A 67 -16.37 -8.16 -10.92
N ILE A 68 -17.63 -7.82 -11.22
CA ILE A 68 -18.26 -6.56 -10.77
C ILE A 68 -18.36 -6.52 -9.25
N GLY A 69 -18.82 -7.60 -8.61
CA GLY A 69 -18.98 -7.66 -7.16
C GLY A 69 -17.65 -7.47 -6.42
N THR A 70 -16.59 -8.13 -6.88
CA THR A 70 -15.25 -8.03 -6.29
C THR A 70 -14.64 -6.65 -6.54
N ALA A 71 -14.73 -6.13 -7.77
CA ALA A 71 -14.28 -4.78 -8.09
C ALA A 71 -15.01 -3.71 -7.26
N GLY A 72 -16.34 -3.85 -7.10
CA GLY A 72 -17.15 -2.97 -6.26
C GLY A 72 -16.72 -3.01 -4.79
N LEU A 73 -16.48 -4.20 -4.24
CA LEU A 73 -15.98 -4.36 -2.88
C LEU A 73 -14.61 -3.68 -2.70
N MET A 74 -13.67 -3.89 -3.62
CA MET A 74 -12.35 -3.24 -3.58
C MET A 74 -12.46 -1.71 -3.63
N ALA A 75 -13.28 -1.18 -4.54
CA ALA A 75 -13.52 0.25 -4.66
C ALA A 75 -14.07 0.84 -3.34
N ILE A 76 -15.04 0.18 -2.71
CA ILE A 76 -15.62 0.60 -1.42
C ILE A 76 -14.54 0.66 -0.33
N ILE A 77 -13.68 -0.36 -0.23
CA ILE A 77 -12.60 -0.41 0.75
C ILE A 77 -11.61 0.75 0.53
N LEU A 78 -11.20 1.01 -0.71
CA LEU A 78 -10.27 2.09 -1.04
C LEU A 78 -10.87 3.47 -0.76
N ILE A 79 -12.12 3.69 -1.14
CA ILE A 79 -12.82 4.95 -0.86
C ILE A 79 -12.94 5.16 0.65
N ARG A 80 -13.31 4.13 1.41
CA ARG A 80 -13.37 4.18 2.88
C ARG A 80 -12.01 4.54 3.47
N ASP A 81 -10.93 3.88 3.06
CA ASP A 81 -9.57 4.18 3.51
C ASP A 81 -9.21 5.66 3.27
N MET A 82 -9.52 6.17 2.07
CA MET A 82 -9.28 7.56 1.73
C MET A 82 -10.09 8.54 2.57
N VAL A 83 -11.37 8.25 2.85
CA VAL A 83 -12.25 9.12 3.65
C VAL A 83 -11.86 9.11 5.12
N VAL A 84 -11.66 7.93 5.72
CA VAL A 84 -11.30 7.81 7.15
C VAL A 84 -9.99 8.52 7.44
N ARG A 85 -9.00 8.40 6.55
CA ARG A 85 -7.69 9.07 6.75
C ARG A 85 -7.72 10.57 6.48
N ARG A 86 -8.74 11.10 5.79
CA ARG A 86 -8.95 12.56 5.64
C ARG A 86 -9.49 13.21 6.92
N HIS A 87 -10.15 12.43 7.78
CA HIS A 87 -10.66 12.89 9.07
C HIS A 87 -10.00 12.09 10.20
N PRO A 88 -8.73 12.37 10.53
CA PRO A 88 -8.10 11.79 11.71
C PRO A 88 -8.95 12.18 12.94
N ARG A 89 -9.37 11.16 13.69
CA ARG A 89 -10.12 11.33 14.94
C ARG A 89 -9.20 11.78 16.06
#